data_AF-A0A2S4LEN6-F1
#
_entry.id   AF-A0A2S4LEN6-F1
#
_cell.length_a   1.000
_cell.length_b   1.000
_cell.length_c   1.000
_cell.angle_alpha   90.00
_cell.angle_beta   90.00
_cell.angle_gamma   90.00
#
_symmetry.space_group_name_H-M   'P 1'
#
loop_
_entity.id
_entity.type
_entity.pdbx_description
1 polymer ?
#
loop_
_entity_poly.entity_id
_entity_poly.type
_entity_poly.pdbx_seq_one_letter_code
_entity_poly.pdbx_strand_id
1 'polypeptide(L)'
;MTDAERDRWRAAGLKAGELYGEELATLMHGKSVGDAQVQNLIDLLGVNLQGEAQRFRGMEILEELIEEYTRAAVESVMLQMHALRVASDADLGSRV
;
A
#
# COMPACT_ATOMS: atom_id res chain seq x y z
N MET A 1 24.55 -5.76 -4.80
CA MET A 1 23.50 -5.06 -4.02
C MET A 1 23.99 -4.92 -2.60
N THR A 2 23.99 -3.71 -2.07
CA THR A 2 24.36 -3.39 -0.68
C THR A 2 23.12 -3.31 0.21
N ASP A 3 23.28 -3.51 1.51
CA ASP A 3 22.15 -3.36 2.45
C ASP A 3 21.59 -1.92 2.45
N ALA A 4 22.44 -0.91 2.28
CA ALA A 4 22.01 0.49 2.18
C ALA A 4 21.11 0.75 0.95
N GLU A 5 21.36 0.07 -0.17
CA GLU A 5 20.48 0.15 -1.35
C GLU A 5 19.13 -0.52 -1.07
N ARG A 6 19.14 -1.71 -0.45
CA ARG A 6 17.92 -2.40 -0.05
C ARG A 6 17.08 -1.54 0.88
N ASP A 7 17.69 -0.95 1.92
CA ASP A 7 17.01 -0.08 2.88
C ASP A 7 16.41 1.16 2.22
N ARG A 8 17.13 1.76 1.26
CA ARG A 8 16.62 2.90 0.50
C ARG A 8 15.38 2.54 -0.31
N TRP A 9 15.39 1.39 -0.99
CA TRP A 9 14.25 0.94 -1.78
C TRP A 9 13.07 0.50 -0.91
N ARG A 10 13.36 -0.13 0.24
CA ARG A 10 12.36 -0.42 1.27
C ARG A 10 11.69 0.86 1.76
N ALA A 11 12.46 1.89 2.11
CA ALA A 11 11.93 3.18 2.56
C ALA A 11 11.09 3.87 1.48
N ALA A 12 11.53 3.81 0.22
CA ALA A 12 10.76 4.33 -0.91
C ALA A 12 9.41 3.58 -1.07
N GLY A 13 9.42 2.25 -0.94
CA GLY A 13 8.23 1.43 -0.99
C GLY A 13 7.27 1.73 0.16
N LEU A 14 7.76 1.83 1.40
CA LEU A 14 6.95 2.20 2.57
C LEU A 14 6.22 3.53 2.34
N LYS A 15 6.94 4.55 1.84
CA LYS A 15 6.37 5.87 1.54
C LYS A 15 5.33 5.82 0.42
N ALA A 16 5.56 5.02 -0.63
CA ALA A 16 4.57 4.82 -1.67
C ALA A 16 3.30 4.16 -1.11
N GLY A 17 3.48 3.14 -0.28
CA GLY A 17 2.37 2.47 0.40
C GLY A 17 1.60 3.37 1.36
N GLU A 18 2.26 4.34 2.01
CA GLU A 18 1.58 5.35 2.83
C GLU A 18 0.63 6.21 2.01
N LEU A 19 1.10 6.73 0.87
CA LEU A 19 0.29 7.56 -0.04
C LEU A 19 -0.94 6.79 -0.52
N TYR A 20 -0.74 5.56 -0.95
CA TYR A 20 -1.85 4.73 -1.40
C TYR A 20 -2.82 4.35 -0.27
N GLY A 21 -2.30 4.10 0.93
CA GLY A 21 -3.10 3.79 2.11
C GLY A 21 -3.95 4.99 2.56
N GLU A 22 -3.45 6.23 2.44
CA GLU A 22 -4.22 7.45 2.72
C GLU A 22 -5.38 7.64 1.73
N GLU A 23 -5.17 7.34 0.45
CA GLU A 23 -6.23 7.35 -0.57
C GLU A 23 -7.32 6.31 -0.26
N LEU A 24 -6.90 5.09 0.13
CA LEU A 24 -7.81 4.03 0.60
C LEU A 24 -8.58 4.46 1.85
N ALA A 25 -7.89 5.01 2.84
CA ALA A 25 -8.47 5.47 4.11
C ALA A 25 -9.59 6.48 3.89
N THR A 26 -9.33 7.47 3.03
CA THR A 26 -10.28 8.53 2.70
C THR A 26 -11.57 7.95 2.10
N LEU A 27 -11.45 6.94 1.24
CA LEU A 27 -12.58 6.38 0.51
C LEU A 27 -13.34 5.30 1.30
N MET A 28 -12.67 4.64 2.24
CA MET A 28 -13.23 3.63 3.14
C MET A 28 -14.06 4.20 4.28
N HIS A 29 -14.03 5.52 4.52
CA HIS A 29 -14.82 6.11 5.59
C HIS A 29 -16.33 5.82 5.39
N GLY A 30 -16.88 4.96 6.24
CA GLY A 30 -18.27 4.51 6.16
C GLY A 30 -18.55 3.39 5.13
N LYS A 31 -17.52 2.75 4.55
CA LYS A 31 -17.68 1.64 3.59
C LYS A 31 -17.00 0.36 4.07
N SER A 32 -17.57 -0.77 3.65
CA SER A 32 -16.99 -2.10 3.88
C SER A 32 -15.87 -2.37 2.89
N VAL A 33 -14.90 -3.21 3.27
CA VAL A 33 -13.86 -3.74 2.36
C VAL A 33 -14.45 -4.46 1.16
N GLY A 34 -15.63 -5.09 1.32
CA GLY A 34 -16.34 -5.76 0.23
C GLY A 34 -17.10 -4.81 -0.71
N ASP A 35 -17.08 -3.49 -0.44
CA ASP A 35 -17.67 -2.50 -1.33
C ASP A 35 -16.90 -2.47 -2.65
N ALA A 36 -17.64 -2.48 -3.77
CA ALA A 36 -17.05 -2.52 -5.11
C ALA A 36 -16.09 -1.34 -5.35
N GLN A 37 -16.32 -0.19 -4.72
CA GLN A 37 -15.44 0.97 -4.84
C GLN A 37 -14.11 0.76 -4.12
N VAL A 38 -14.11 0.03 -3.00
CA VAL A 38 -12.89 -0.32 -2.27
C VAL A 38 -12.11 -1.40 -3.03
N GLN A 39 -12.80 -2.41 -3.59
CA GLN A 39 -12.17 -3.43 -4.43
C GLN A 39 -11.52 -2.82 -5.69
N ASN A 40 -12.23 -1.93 -6.39
CA ASN A 40 -11.68 -1.21 -7.54
C ASN A 40 -10.40 -0.43 -7.19
N LEU A 41 -10.29 0.08 -5.96
CA LEU A 41 -9.11 0.82 -5.53
C LEU A 41 -7.92 -0.09 -5.23
N ILE A 42 -8.18 -1.26 -4.64
CA ILE A 42 -7.17 -2.30 -4.45
C ILE A 42 -6.64 -2.77 -5.81
N ASP A 43 -7.53 -2.95 -6.78
CA ASP A 43 -7.13 -3.30 -8.15
C ASP A 43 -6.30 -2.20 -8.81
N LEU A 44 -6.72 -0.93 -8.66
CA LEU A 44 -5.98 0.22 -9.17
C LEU A 44 -4.59 0.33 -8.54
N LEU A 45 -4.45 0.05 -7.25
CA LEU A 45 -3.17 -0.04 -6.56
C LEU A 45 -2.26 -1.10 -7.18
N GLY A 46 -2.79 -2.30 -7.42
CA GLY A 46 -2.05 -3.37 -8.07
C GLY A 46 -1.54 -2.96 -9.46
N VAL A 47 -2.39 -2.29 -10.25
CA VAL A 47 -2.01 -1.74 -11.56
C VAL A 47 -0.93 -0.66 -11.45
N ASN A 48 -1.03 0.25 -10.48
CA ASN A 48 -0.04 1.31 -10.27
C ASN A 48 1.32 0.73 -9.87
N LEU A 49 1.36 -0.18 -8.90
CA LEU A 49 2.61 -0.85 -8.49
C LEU A 49 3.23 -1.65 -9.62
N GLN A 50 2.42 -2.31 -10.46
CA GLN A 50 2.91 -2.98 -11.65
C GLN A 50 3.51 -1.98 -12.65
N GLY A 51 2.85 -0.83 -12.87
CA GLY A 51 3.37 0.25 -13.70
C GLY A 51 4.69 0.82 -13.20
N GLU A 52 4.83 1.03 -11.89
CA GLU A 52 6.07 1.47 -11.25
C GLU A 52 7.19 0.44 -11.40
N ALA A 53 6.89 -0.84 -11.17
CA ALA A 53 7.85 -1.92 -11.38
C ALA A 53 8.34 -1.97 -12.83
N GLN A 54 7.46 -1.84 -13.83
CA GLN A 54 7.86 -1.77 -15.23
C GLN A 54 8.72 -0.55 -15.54
N ARG A 55 8.39 0.61 -14.96
CA ARG A 55 9.21 1.82 -15.08
C ARG A 55 10.61 1.60 -14.50
N PHE A 56 10.72 0.99 -13.33
CA PHE A 56 12.01 0.71 -12.69
C PHE A 56 12.85 -0.29 -13.51
N ARG A 57 12.22 -1.32 -14.10
CA ARG A 57 12.91 -2.20 -15.06
C ARG A 57 13.42 -1.44 -16.29
N GLY A 58 12.63 -0.49 -16.81
CA GLY A 58 13.07 0.42 -17.88
C GLY A 58 14.22 1.35 -17.50
N MET A 59 14.47 1.53 -16.20
CA MET A 59 15.61 2.26 -15.65
C MET A 59 16.78 1.35 -15.23
N GLU A 60 16.74 0.07 -15.62
CA GLU A 60 17.76 -0.94 -15.30
C GLU A 60 17.98 -1.15 -13.78
N ILE A 61 16.95 -0.89 -12.97
CA ILE A 61 16.98 -1.22 -11.55
C ILE A 61 16.93 -2.74 -11.38
N LEU A 62 17.75 -3.26 -10.45
CA LEU A 62 17.80 -4.69 -10.12
C LEU A 62 16.43 -5.19 -9.64
N GLU A 63 16.00 -6.36 -10.14
CA GLU A 63 14.69 -6.95 -9.79
C GLU A 63 14.53 -7.13 -8.26
N GLU A 64 15.60 -7.50 -7.55
CA GLU A 64 15.63 -7.64 -6.09
C GLU A 64 15.24 -6.33 -5.36
N LEU A 65 15.61 -5.17 -5.91
CA LEU A 65 15.27 -3.87 -5.35
C LEU A 65 13.83 -3.46 -5.69
N ILE A 66 13.34 -3.86 -6.86
CA ILE A 66 11.94 -3.68 -7.27
C ILE A 66 11.02 -4.54 -6.39
N GLU A 67 11.41 -5.79 -6.10
CA GLU A 67 10.71 -6.66 -5.17
C GLU A 67 10.68 -6.07 -3.76
N GLU A 68 11.81 -5.54 -3.26
CA GLU A 68 11.84 -4.91 -1.95
C GLU A 68 10.92 -3.69 -1.87
N TYR A 69 10.93 -2.84 -2.91
CA TYR A 69 10.03 -1.70 -3.04
C TYR A 69 8.56 -2.12 -3.02
N THR A 70 8.18 -3.04 -3.92
CA THR A 70 6.79 -3.46 -4.09
C THR A 70 6.27 -4.17 -2.85
N ARG A 71 7.09 -5.02 -2.22
CA ARG A 71 6.76 -5.68 -0.95
C ARG A 71 6.51 -4.65 0.16
N ALA A 72 7.41 -3.69 0.32
CA ALA A 72 7.28 -2.66 1.35
C ALA A 72 6.04 -1.77 1.14
N ALA A 73 5.70 -1.46 -0.11
CA ALA A 73 4.49 -0.71 -0.43
C ALA A 73 3.22 -1.49 -0.06
N VAL A 74 3.14 -2.77 -0.41
CA VAL A 74 2.01 -3.63 -0.06
C VAL A 74 1.88 -3.82 1.45
N GLU A 75 3.00 -4.07 2.15
CA GLU A 75 3.04 -4.19 3.61
C GLU A 75 2.47 -2.93 4.29
N SER A 76 2.90 -1.75 3.84
CA SER A 76 2.45 -0.46 4.38
C SER A 76 0.95 -0.27 4.16
N VAL A 77 0.44 -0.53 2.95
CA VAL A 77 -1.00 -0.46 2.66
C VAL A 77 -1.81 -1.41 3.53
N MET A 78 -1.37 -2.67 3.64
CA MET A 78 -2.05 -3.67 4.47
C MET A 78 -2.13 -3.25 5.95
N LEU A 79 -1.04 -2.68 6.49
CA LEU A 79 -1.00 -2.18 7.86
C LEU A 79 -2.00 -1.05 8.07
N GLN A 80 -2.07 -0.09 7.15
CA GLN A 80 -3.05 1.00 7.24
C GLN A 80 -4.48 0.50 7.14
N MET A 81 -4.76 -0.43 6.21
CA MET A 81 -6.08 -1.08 6.08
C MET A 81 -6.49 -1.80 7.36
N HIS A 82 -5.55 -2.48 8.02
CA HIS A 82 -5.79 -3.12 9.30
C HIS A 82 -6.10 -2.09 10.40
N ALA A 83 -5.32 -1.01 10.48
CA ALA A 83 -5.52 0.05 11.46
C ALA A 83 -6.89 0.73 11.31
N LEU A 84 -7.33 1.00 10.07
CA LEU A 84 -8.64 1.58 9.78
C LEU A 84 -9.79 0.69 10.24
N ARG A 85 -9.67 -0.63 10.02
CA ARG A 85 -10.68 -1.59 10.48
C ARG A 85 -10.79 -1.60 12.00
N VAL A 86 -9.66 -1.65 12.71
CA VAL A 86 -9.62 -1.63 14.18
C VAL A 86 -10.21 -0.33 14.73
N ALA A 87 -9.92 0.82 14.12
CA ALA A 87 -10.48 2.10 14.52
C ALA A 87 -12.00 2.17 14.30
N SER A 88 -12.50 1.64 13.18
CA SER A 88 -13.92 1.58 12.88
C SER A 88 -14.70 0.68 13.86
N ASP A 89 -14.11 -0.46 14.25
CA ASP A 89 -14.73 -1.39 15.21
C ASP A 89 -14.76 -0.77 16.63
N ALA A 90 -13.73 -0.01 17.01
CA ALA A 90 -13.67 0.70 18.30
C ALA A 90 -14.72 1.82 18.41
N ASP A 91 -14.97 2.57 17.34
CA ASP A 91 -15.97 3.67 17.32
C ASP A 91 -17.42 3.14 17.37
N LEU A 92 -17.67 1.95 16.81
CA LEU A 92 -18.97 1.26 16.91
C LEU A 92 -19.22 0.66 18.30
N GLY A 93 -18.18 0.20 19.00
CA GLY A 93 -18.27 -0.37 20.35
C GLY A 93 -18.48 0.67 21.48
N SER A 94 -18.12 1.94 21.26
CA SER A 94 -18.28 3.02 22.25
C SER A 94 -19.69 3.65 22.27
N ARG A 95 -20.59 3.22 21.38
CA ARG A 95 -21.95 3.77 21.22
C ARG A 95 -23.07 2.90 21.83
N VAL A 96 -22.72 1.90 22.64
CA VAL A 96 -23.68 0.98 23.31
C VAL A 96 -23.73 1.24 24.81
#